data_AF-A0A831UVU6-F1
#
_entry.id   AF-A0A831UVU6-F1
#
_cell.length_a   1.000
_cell.length_b   1.000
_cell.length_c   1.000
_cell.angle_alpha   90.00
_cell.angle_beta   90.00
_cell.angle_gamma   90.00
#
_symmetry.space_group_name_H-M   'P 1'
#
loop_
_entity.id
_entity.type
_entity.pdbx_description
1 polymer ?
#
loop_
_entity_poly.entity_id
_entity_poly.type
_entity_poly.pdbx_seq_one_letter_code
_entity_poly.pdbx_strand_id
1 'polypeptide(L)'
;MADSLEKQIDAMLQNGESKQSIFTKFNNPDTRARLIFFLNNKSLISRRHKYMWINLFLGLLLLGMTLKRLLAIADAGHFDFYLLADFIVPTINFYILREIFLFHRTGYQFLIILTGLSLFYVQNRVMPDLLTNTGMIALAAFLYFKLFPRDELLKAPAK
;
A
#
# COMPACT_ATOMS: atom_id res chain seq x y z
N MET A 1 23.84 4.79 -11.48
CA MET A 1 24.26 5.83 -10.51
C MET A 1 23.09 6.44 -9.70
N ALA A 2 21.81 6.14 -10.01
CA ALA A 2 20.66 6.60 -9.20
C ALA A 2 20.44 5.79 -7.89
N ASP A 3 20.85 4.52 -7.86
CA ASP A 3 20.71 3.62 -6.70
C ASP A 3 21.44 4.07 -5.43
N SER A 4 22.50 4.87 -5.54
CA SER A 4 23.26 5.33 -4.36
C SER A 4 22.51 6.42 -3.59
N LEU A 5 21.76 7.28 -4.29
CA LEU A 5 20.94 8.34 -3.70
C LEU A 5 19.75 7.75 -2.94
N GLU A 6 19.01 6.82 -3.56
CA GLU A 6 17.85 6.18 -2.93
C GLU A 6 18.26 5.37 -1.68
N LYS A 7 19.40 4.67 -1.73
CA LYS A 7 19.96 3.98 -0.55
C LYS A 7 20.37 4.92 0.58
N GLN A 8 20.96 6.07 0.26
CA GLN A 8 21.34 7.06 1.28
C GLN A 8 20.13 7.72 1.92
N ILE A 9 19.09 8.02 1.12
CA ILE A 9 17.82 8.54 1.62
C ILE A 9 17.13 7.51 2.52
N ASP A 10 17.18 6.23 2.15
CA ASP A 10 16.65 5.15 2.98
C ASP A 10 17.39 5.00 4.30
N ALA A 11 18.72 5.13 4.30
CA ALA A 11 19.51 5.14 5.52
C ALA A 11 19.16 6.34 6.42
N MET A 12 18.95 7.54 5.86
CA MET A 12 18.58 8.73 6.64
C MET A 12 17.15 8.66 7.18
N LEU A 13 16.19 8.14 6.39
CA LEU A 13 14.85 7.80 6.88
C LEU A 13 14.91 6.72 7.95
N GLN A 14 15.88 5.80 7.86
CA GLN A 14 16.11 4.77 8.86
C GLN A 14 16.62 5.30 10.20
N ASN A 15 17.46 6.33 10.14
CA ASN A 15 17.99 7.01 11.31
C ASN A 15 16.99 7.99 11.97
N GLY A 16 15.76 8.08 11.45
CA GLY A 16 14.71 8.93 12.03
C GLY A 16 14.81 10.41 11.65
N GLU A 17 15.64 10.76 10.65
CA GLU A 17 15.66 12.12 10.13
C GLU A 17 14.31 12.50 9.50
N SER A 18 13.93 13.78 9.65
CA SER A 18 12.66 14.28 9.14
C SER A 18 12.70 14.41 7.61
N LYS A 19 11.56 14.22 6.95
CA LYS A 19 11.48 14.34 5.47
C LYS A 19 11.93 15.72 4.96
N GLN A 20 11.76 16.77 5.77
CA GLN A 20 12.21 18.13 5.47
C GLN A 20 13.74 18.29 5.57
N SER A 21 14.41 17.62 6.52
CA SER A 21 15.88 17.67 6.61
C SER A 21 16.54 16.93 5.45
N ILE A 22 15.94 15.83 4.99
CA ILE A 22 16.42 15.09 3.83
C ILE A 22 16.17 15.87 2.53
N PHE A 23 15.01 16.53 2.41
CA PHE A 23 14.70 17.36 1.25
C PHE A 23 15.66 18.56 1.10
N THR A 24 16.04 19.20 2.21
CA THR A 24 16.99 20.32 2.18
C THR A 24 18.42 19.87 1.85
N LYS A 25 18.86 18.69 2.30
CA LYS A 25 20.19 18.13 1.98
C LYS A 25 20.36 17.69 0.52
N PHE A 26 19.30 17.17 -0.11
CA PHE A 26 19.36 16.59 -1.47
C PHE A 26 18.60 17.39 -2.54
N ASN A 27 18.46 18.71 -2.33
CA ASN A 27 17.67 19.61 -3.18
C ASN A 27 18.35 19.93 -4.53
N ASN A 28 18.59 18.91 -5.37
CA ASN A 28 19.10 19.08 -6.72
C ASN A 28 17.96 19.22 -7.73
N PRO A 29 17.96 20.22 -8.63
CA PRO A 29 16.87 20.49 -9.56
C PRO A 29 16.54 19.29 -10.48
N ASP A 30 17.53 18.49 -10.88
CA ASP A 30 17.35 17.34 -11.79
C ASP A 30 16.69 16.12 -11.11
N THR A 31 16.87 15.94 -9.80
CA THR A 31 16.36 14.77 -9.06
C THR A 31 15.22 15.12 -8.10
N ARG A 32 14.91 16.41 -7.94
CA ARG A 32 13.91 16.94 -7.00
C ARG A 32 12.55 16.27 -7.10
N ALA A 33 12.05 16.06 -8.33
CA ALA A 33 10.74 15.46 -8.56
C ALA A 33 10.68 14.00 -8.09
N ARG A 34 11.73 13.21 -8.37
CA ARG A 34 11.85 11.82 -7.90
C ARG A 34 12.01 11.76 -6.38
N LEU A 35 12.79 12.67 -5.81
CA LEU A 35 13.01 12.78 -4.36
C LEU A 35 11.69 13.04 -3.60
N ILE A 36 10.89 13.99 -4.08
CA ILE A 36 9.58 14.31 -3.50
C ILE A 36 8.64 13.10 -3.59
N PHE A 37 8.60 12.42 -4.74
CA PHE A 37 7.77 11.23 -4.92
C PHE A 37 8.18 10.11 -3.92
N PHE A 38 9.48 9.84 -3.81
CA PHE A 38 10.01 8.80 -2.94
C PHE A 38 9.77 9.11 -1.45
N LEU A 39 10.05 10.33 -1.00
CA LEU A 39 9.85 10.77 0.38
C LEU A 39 8.36 10.83 0.78
N ASN A 40 7.48 11.20 -0.15
CA ASN A 40 6.04 11.22 0.10
C ASN A 40 5.43 9.81 0.10
N ASN A 41 6.03 8.85 -0.59
CA ASN A 41 5.53 7.48 -0.64
C ASN A 41 5.99 6.62 0.55
N LYS A 42 7.05 7.02 1.29
CA LYS A 42 7.53 6.31 2.47
C LYS A 42 7.00 6.89 3.78
N SER A 43 6.59 6.04 4.71
CA SER A 43 6.19 6.41 6.07
C SER A 43 7.41 6.55 7.00
N LEU A 44 7.38 7.49 7.95
CA LEU A 44 8.40 7.61 9.02
C LEU A 44 8.46 6.35 9.89
N ILE A 45 9.66 5.97 10.33
CA ILE A 45 9.89 4.73 11.12
C ILE A 45 9.23 4.75 12.49
N SER A 46 9.21 5.90 13.16
CA SER A 46 8.53 6.05 14.44
C SER A 46 7.04 5.70 14.34
N ARG A 47 6.39 6.06 13.22
CA ARG A 47 4.99 5.71 12.95
C ARG A 47 4.82 4.27 12.48
N ARG A 48 5.79 3.72 11.73
CA ARG A 48 5.78 2.30 11.32
C ARG A 48 5.69 1.37 12.52
N HIS A 49 6.53 1.58 13.55
CA HIS A 49 6.50 0.75 14.76
C HIS A 49 5.17 0.83 15.50
N LYS A 50 4.62 2.05 15.65
CA LYS A 50 3.35 2.27 16.36
C LYS A 50 2.15 1.57 15.70
N TYR A 51 2.13 1.49 14.37
CA TYR A 51 1.02 0.90 13.62
C TYR A 51 1.36 -0.46 12.97
N MET A 52 2.52 -1.04 13.30
CA MET A 52 2.99 -2.29 12.70
C MET A 52 1.99 -3.42 12.89
N TRP A 53 1.45 -3.58 14.10
CA TRP A 53 0.47 -4.61 14.43
C TRP A 53 -0.84 -4.45 13.66
N ILE A 54 -1.35 -3.22 13.54
CA ILE A 54 -2.57 -2.94 12.77
C ILE A 54 -2.33 -3.19 11.28
N ASN A 55 -1.16 -2.81 10.78
CA ASN A 55 -0.77 -3.07 9.41
C ASN A 55 -0.62 -4.56 9.11
N LEU A 56 -0.03 -5.32 10.03
CA LEU A 56 0.11 -6.77 9.92
C LEU A 56 -1.26 -7.46 9.95
N PHE A 57 -2.17 -7.00 10.80
CA PHE A 57 -3.56 -7.48 10.82
C PHE A 57 -4.28 -7.21 9.49
N LEU A 58 -4.13 -6.01 8.93
CA LEU A 58 -4.69 -5.66 7.62
C LEU A 58 -4.10 -6.54 6.51
N GLY A 59 -2.79 -6.78 6.53
CA GLY A 59 -2.11 -7.69 5.62
C GLY A 59 -2.62 -9.13 5.73
N LEU A 60 -2.81 -9.64 6.95
CA LEU A 60 -3.35 -10.98 7.19
C LEU A 60 -4.78 -11.12 6.68
N LEU A 61 -5.64 -10.11 6.86
CA LEU A 61 -6.99 -10.12 6.31
C LEU A 61 -6.98 -10.20 4.78
N LEU A 62 -6.18 -9.36 4.12
CA LEU A 62 -6.04 -9.37 2.67
C LEU A 62 -5.47 -10.70 2.16
N LEU A 63 -4.49 -11.26 2.87
CA LEU A 63 -3.89 -12.56 2.57
C LEU A 63 -4.93 -13.68 2.67
N GLY A 64 -5.71 -13.70 3.76
CA GLY A 64 -6.76 -14.69 3.97
C GLY A 64 -7.80 -14.68 2.85
N MET A 65 -8.26 -13.50 2.43
CA MET A 65 -9.17 -13.39 1.28
C MET A 65 -8.54 -13.88 -0.02
N THR A 66 -7.27 -13.53 -0.23
CA THR A 66 -6.55 -13.91 -1.45
C THR A 66 -6.35 -15.42 -1.52
N LEU A 67 -6.01 -16.05 -0.41
CA LEU A 67 -5.92 -17.51 -0.30
C LEU A 67 -7.26 -18.20 -0.50
N LYS A 68 -8.34 -17.71 0.14
CA LYS A 68 -9.70 -18.23 -0.07
C LYS A 68 -10.08 -18.22 -1.55
N ARG A 69 -9.73 -17.13 -2.26
CA ARG A 69 -9.97 -17.00 -3.70
C ARG A 69 -9.10 -17.93 -4.53
N LEU A 70 -7.83 -18.09 -4.18
CA LEU A 70 -6.92 -19.07 -4.81
C LEU A 70 -7.41 -20.50 -4.66
N LEU A 71 -7.91 -20.86 -3.47
CA LEU A 71 -8.49 -22.18 -3.21
C LEU A 71 -9.75 -22.40 -4.05
N ALA A 72 -10.63 -21.39 -4.14
CA ALA A 72 -11.81 -21.47 -5.00
C ALA A 72 -11.45 -21.66 -6.48
N ILE A 73 -10.38 -21.01 -6.96
CA ILE A 73 -9.87 -21.20 -8.33
C ILE A 73 -9.29 -22.62 -8.51
N ALA A 74 -8.55 -23.12 -7.51
CA ALA A 74 -7.98 -24.46 -7.54
C ALA A 74 -9.06 -25.56 -7.54
N ASP A 75 -10.11 -25.39 -6.73
CA ASP A 75 -11.24 -26.32 -6.65
C ASP A 75 -12.12 -26.27 -7.91
N ALA A 76 -12.19 -25.12 -8.58
CA ALA A 76 -13.00 -24.97 -9.79
C ALA A 76 -12.47 -25.78 -10.99
N GLY A 77 -11.20 -26.21 -11.01
CA GLY A 77 -10.66 -27.26 -11.89
C GLY A 77 -10.73 -27.05 -13.41
N HIS A 78 -11.37 -25.99 -13.89
CA HIS A 78 -11.60 -25.73 -15.31
C HIS A 78 -10.44 -24.91 -15.89
N PHE A 79 -9.49 -25.59 -16.54
CA PHE A 79 -8.39 -25.01 -17.32
C PHE A 79 -8.93 -24.28 -18.57
N ASP A 80 -9.48 -23.10 -18.37
CA ASP A 80 -10.00 -22.24 -19.43
C ASP A 80 -9.25 -20.90 -19.49
N PHE A 81 -9.37 -20.15 -20.59
CA PHE A 81 -8.74 -18.83 -20.73
C PHE A 81 -9.17 -17.85 -19.61
N TYR A 82 -10.36 -18.07 -19.05
CA TYR A 82 -10.90 -17.35 -17.88
C TYR A 82 -10.10 -17.57 -16.59
N LEU A 83 -9.37 -18.68 -16.47
CA LEU A 83 -8.54 -18.99 -15.31
C LEU A 83 -7.39 -17.97 -15.18
N LEU A 84 -6.80 -17.54 -16.30
CA LEU A 84 -5.81 -16.45 -16.30
C LEU A 84 -6.41 -15.12 -15.80
N ALA A 85 -7.66 -14.83 -16.18
CA ALA A 85 -8.37 -13.65 -15.71
C ALA A 85 -8.67 -13.72 -14.21
N ASP A 86 -8.99 -14.91 -13.70
CA ASP A 86 -9.21 -15.13 -12.27
C ASP A 86 -7.96 -14.96 -11.43
N PHE A 87 -6.77 -15.24 -11.98
CA PHE A 87 -5.48 -14.98 -11.33
C PHE A 87 -5.09 -13.50 -11.24
N ILE A 88 -5.66 -12.62 -12.08
CA ILE A 88 -5.37 -11.18 -12.05
C ILE A 88 -5.65 -10.60 -10.67
N VAL A 89 -6.79 -10.97 -10.06
CA VAL A 89 -7.19 -10.39 -8.78
C VAL A 89 -6.25 -10.82 -7.63
N PRO A 90 -5.94 -12.12 -7.45
CA PRO A 90 -4.89 -12.55 -6.52
C PRO A 90 -3.54 -11.88 -6.76
N THR A 91 -3.10 -11.73 -8.01
CA THR A 91 -1.83 -11.07 -8.33
C THR A 91 -1.83 -9.61 -7.88
N ILE A 92 -2.91 -8.87 -8.14
CA ILE A 92 -3.07 -7.49 -7.68
C ILE A 92 -3.08 -7.44 -6.14
N ASN A 93 -3.81 -8.36 -5.50
CA ASN A 93 -3.84 -8.42 -4.04
C ASN A 93 -2.46 -8.69 -3.43
N PHE A 94 -1.64 -9.56 -4.03
CA PHE A 94 -0.27 -9.79 -3.60
C PHE A 94 0.62 -8.55 -3.78
N TYR A 95 0.43 -7.81 -4.87
CA TYR A 95 1.13 -6.54 -5.07
C TYR A 95 0.76 -5.54 -3.97
N ILE A 96 -0.54 -5.38 -3.67
CA ILE A 96 -1.03 -4.53 -2.59
C ILE A 96 -0.47 -5.00 -1.24
N LEU A 97 -0.46 -6.31 -1.00
CA LEU A 97 0.06 -6.90 0.22
C LEU A 97 1.53 -6.53 0.41
N ARG A 98 2.36 -6.72 -0.62
CA ARG A 98 3.76 -6.28 -0.62
C ARG A 98 3.88 -4.79 -0.29
N GLU A 99 3.08 -3.95 -0.92
CA GLU A 99 3.09 -2.49 -0.68
C GLU A 99 2.66 -2.12 0.74
N ILE A 100 1.67 -2.81 1.31
CA ILE A 100 1.22 -2.66 2.70
C ILE A 100 2.35 -3.07 3.66
N PHE A 101 3.00 -4.21 3.43
CA PHE A 101 4.17 -4.65 4.22
C PHE A 101 5.34 -3.67 4.12
N LEU A 102 5.55 -3.06 2.96
CA LEU A 102 6.54 -2.00 2.77
C LEU A 102 6.06 -0.63 3.28
N PHE A 103 4.87 -0.53 3.87
CA PHE A 103 4.24 0.73 4.31
C PHE A 103 4.32 1.81 3.22
N HIS A 104 4.06 1.45 1.98
CA HIS A 104 3.94 2.41 0.89
C HIS A 104 2.52 2.97 0.84
N ARG A 105 2.40 4.27 0.56
CA ARG A 105 1.12 4.98 0.49
C ARG A 105 0.21 4.38 -0.58
N THR A 106 0.80 3.99 -1.70
CA THR A 106 0.17 3.33 -2.84
C THR A 106 -0.61 2.08 -2.44
N GLY A 107 -0.06 1.22 -1.58
CA GLY A 107 -0.73 0.00 -1.12
C GLY A 107 -2.08 0.27 -0.45
N TYR A 108 -2.14 1.24 0.46
CA TYR A 108 -3.38 1.59 1.15
C TYR A 108 -4.41 2.24 0.20
N GLN A 109 -3.96 3.09 -0.74
CA GLN A 109 -4.85 3.70 -1.73
C GLN A 109 -5.46 2.66 -2.68
N PHE A 110 -4.63 1.75 -3.18
CA PHE A 110 -5.10 0.65 -4.02
C PHE A 110 -6.05 -0.26 -3.25
N LEU A 111 -5.75 -0.59 -1.99
CA LEU A 111 -6.64 -1.39 -1.17
C LEU A 111 -8.01 -0.73 -1.00
N ILE A 112 -8.07 0.57 -0.71
CA ILE A 112 -9.35 1.29 -0.55
C ILE A 112 -10.14 1.30 -1.87
N ILE A 113 -9.49 1.67 -2.98
CA ILE A 113 -10.15 1.79 -4.29
C ILE A 113 -10.64 0.43 -4.76
N LEU A 114 -9.80 -0.59 -4.71
CA LEU A 114 -10.12 -1.92 -5.23
C LEU A 114 -11.12 -2.65 -4.34
N THR A 115 -10.98 -2.56 -3.01
CA THR A 115 -11.97 -3.14 -2.10
C THR A 115 -13.30 -2.41 -2.22
N GLY A 116 -13.29 -1.07 -2.39
CA GLY A 116 -14.49 -0.29 -2.67
C GLY A 116 -15.15 -0.65 -4.00
N LEU A 117 -14.38 -0.81 -5.08
CA LEU A 117 -14.89 -1.32 -6.36
C LEU A 117 -15.46 -2.74 -6.22
N SER A 118 -14.83 -3.57 -5.39
CA SER A 118 -15.27 -4.94 -5.18
C SER A 118 -16.66 -5.03 -4.56
N LEU A 119 -17.08 -4.03 -3.76
CA LEU A 119 -18.43 -3.97 -3.19
C LEU A 119 -19.53 -3.74 -4.24
N PHE A 120 -19.18 -3.38 -5.49
CA PHE A 120 -20.15 -3.37 -6.59
C PHE A 120 -20.54 -4.77 -7.06
N TYR A 121 -19.69 -5.78 -6.82
CA TYR A 121 -20.01 -7.16 -7.14
C TYR A 121 -20.97 -7.76 -6.11
N VAL A 122 -22.05 -8.37 -6.59
CA VAL A 122 -23.10 -8.98 -5.74
C VAL A 122 -22.53 -10.05 -4.81
N GLN A 123 -21.55 -10.83 -5.28
CA GLN A 123 -20.85 -11.85 -4.50
C GLN A 123 -20.16 -11.27 -3.25
N ASN A 124 -19.66 -10.03 -3.32
CA ASN A 124 -18.98 -9.36 -2.21
C ASN A 124 -19.94 -8.61 -1.27
N ARG A 125 -21.25 -8.60 -1.58
CA ARG A 125 -22.30 -8.04 -0.70
C ARG A 125 -22.90 -9.07 0.26
N VAL A 126 -22.48 -10.33 0.16
CA VAL A 126 -22.96 -11.42 1.01
C VAL A 126 -22.10 -11.49 2.27
N MET A 127 -22.72 -11.72 3.44
CA MET A 127 -21.98 -11.99 4.67
C MET A 127 -21.28 -13.35 4.57
N PRO A 128 -20.02 -13.48 5.04
CA PRO A 128 -19.25 -12.55 5.87
C PRO A 128 -18.31 -11.60 5.09
N ASP A 129 -18.24 -11.72 3.76
CA ASP A 129 -17.26 -11.00 2.94
C ASP A 129 -17.52 -9.48 2.92
N LEU A 130 -18.80 -9.05 2.99
CA LEU A 130 -19.17 -7.63 3.14
C LEU A 130 -18.54 -6.97 4.37
N LEU A 131 -18.64 -7.63 5.54
CA LEU A 131 -18.16 -7.09 6.82
C LEU A 131 -16.64 -7.01 6.81
N THR A 132 -15.99 -8.02 6.23
CA THR A 132 -14.54 -8.08 6.12
C THR A 132 -14.00 -7.04 5.13
N ASN A 133 -14.65 -6.84 3.98
CA ASN A 133 -14.33 -5.79 3.00
C ASN A 133 -14.49 -4.39 3.59
N THR A 134 -15.59 -4.16 4.31
CA THR A 134 -15.85 -2.86 4.97
C THR A 134 -14.81 -2.58 6.06
N GLY A 135 -14.46 -3.60 6.85
CA GLY A 135 -13.40 -3.53 7.86
C GLY A 135 -12.03 -3.21 7.25
N MET A 136 -11.67 -3.86 6.14
CA MET A 136 -10.43 -3.57 5.41
C MET A 136 -10.40 -2.14 4.88
N ILE A 137 -11.49 -1.62 4.31
CA ILE A 137 -11.57 -0.23 3.84
C ILE A 137 -11.37 0.74 5.01
N ALA A 138 -12.08 0.53 6.11
CA ALA A 138 -12.00 1.40 7.28
C ALA A 138 -10.59 1.40 7.89
N LEU A 139 -9.98 0.22 8.04
CA LEU A 139 -8.61 0.07 8.54
C LEU A 139 -7.57 0.67 7.59
N ALA A 140 -7.72 0.46 6.29
CA ALA A 140 -6.82 1.02 5.28
C ALA A 140 -6.92 2.55 5.23
N ALA A 141 -8.13 3.11 5.30
CA ALA A 141 -8.34 4.55 5.39
C ALA A 141 -7.76 5.14 6.67
N PHE A 142 -7.99 4.49 7.82
CA PHE A 142 -7.43 4.91 9.10
C PHE A 142 -5.90 4.91 9.08
N LEU A 143 -5.29 3.83 8.58
CA LEU A 143 -3.83 3.74 8.43
C LEU A 143 -3.31 4.77 7.44
N TYR A 144 -3.98 5.00 6.32
CA TYR A 144 -3.61 6.02 5.34
C TYR A 144 -3.53 7.41 5.97
N PHE A 145 -4.56 7.84 6.70
CA PHE A 145 -4.56 9.15 7.34
C PHE A 145 -3.50 9.28 8.44
N LYS A 146 -3.20 8.19 9.16
CA LYS A 146 -2.32 8.24 10.34
C LYS A 146 -0.83 8.05 10.00
N LEU A 147 -0.52 7.20 9.02
CA LEU A 147 0.84 6.99 8.51
C LEU A 147 1.28 8.10 7.54
N PHE A 148 0.34 8.72 6.82
CA PHE A 148 0.62 9.77 5.83
C PHE A 148 -0.21 11.04 6.10
N PRO A 149 0.11 11.80 7.16
CA PRO A 149 -0.56 13.08 7.40
C PRO A 149 -0.30 14.03 6.23
N ARG A 150 -1.32 14.81 5.86
CA ARG A 150 -1.22 15.77 4.76
C ARG A 150 -0.19 16.87 5.02
N ASP A 151 0.10 17.15 6.29
CA ASP A 151 1.04 18.19 6.72
C ASP A 151 2.51 17.85 6.44
N GLU A 152 2.84 16.56 6.28
CA GLU A 152 4.19 16.11 5.93
C GLU A 152 4.36 15.86 4.42
N LEU A 153 3.33 16.11 3.61
CA LEU A 153 3.44 16.04 2.16
C LEU A 153 4.29 17.21 1.68
N LEU A 154 5.47 16.89 1.18
CA LEU A 154 6.32 17.86 0.50
C LEU A 154 5.56 18.32 -0.76
N LYS A 155 5.13 19.58 -0.77
CA LYS A 155 4.51 20.20 -1.95
C LYS A 155 5.59 20.38 -3.02
N ALA A 156 5.30 19.95 -4.24
CA ALA A 156 6.09 20.37 -5.38
C ALA A 156 6.00 21.91 -5.48
N PRO A 157 7.10 22.61 -5.78
CA PRO A 157 7.00 24.04 -6.06
C PRO A 157 6.00 24.23 -7.19
N ALA A 158 5.05 25.15 -7.00
CA ALA A 158 4.22 25.63 -8.09
C ALA A 158 5.17 26.13 -9.19
N LYS A 159 4.96 25.63 -10.42
CA LYS A 159 5.65 26.15 -11.59
C LYS A 159 5.35 27.63 -11.75
#